data_AF-A0A953WMI7-F1
#
_entry.id   AF-A0A953WMI7-F1
#
_cell.length_a   1.000
_cell.length_b   1.000
_cell.length_c   1.000
_cell.angle_alpha   90.00
_cell.angle_beta   90.00
_cell.angle_gamma   90.00
#
_symmetry.space_group_name_H-M   'P 1'
#
loop_
_entity.id
_entity.type
_entity.pdbx_description
1 polymer ?
#
loop_
_entity_poly.entity_id
_entity_poly.type
_entity_poly.pdbx_seq_one_letter_code
_entity_poly.pdbx_strand_id
1 'polypeptide(L)'
;DWIEAYNTNGALTARAVVSQRVKPGMVLMYHAQEKIVNVPGSEITGQRGGIHNSVTRTVLKPTHMIGGYAQQSYGFNYYGTVGSNRDEFVIVRKMNKVDWMDEPVEKKLEAAE
;
A
#
# COMPACT_ATOMS: atom_id res chain seq x y z
N ASP A 1 -4.18 -14.55 12.09
CA ASP A 1 -2.84 -14.81 11.54
C ASP A 1 -2.23 -13.57 10.93
N TRP A 2 -0.90 -13.50 10.94
CA TRP A 2 -0.14 -12.52 10.16
C TRP A 2 -0.18 -12.92 8.69
N ILE A 3 -0.52 -11.95 7.86
CA ILE A 3 -0.59 -12.08 6.42
C ILE A 3 0.23 -10.98 5.77
N GLU A 4 0.64 -11.25 4.54
CA GLU A 4 1.30 -10.31 3.68
C GLU A 4 0.49 -10.18 2.39
N ALA A 5 0.24 -8.94 1.98
CA ALA A 5 -0.40 -8.61 0.71
C ALA A 5 0.58 -7.81 -0.14
N TYR A 6 0.77 -8.22 -1.39
CA TYR A 6 1.77 -7.60 -2.26
C TYR A 6 1.39 -7.70 -3.73
N ASN A 7 1.99 -6.83 -4.54
CA ASN A 7 1.97 -6.86 -5.99
C ASN A 7 3.25 -6.21 -6.54
N THR A 8 3.23 -5.77 -7.80
CA THR A 8 4.38 -5.12 -8.45
C THR A 8 4.75 -3.76 -7.84
N ASN A 9 3.83 -3.11 -7.14
CA ASN A 9 4.05 -1.77 -6.58
C ASN A 9 4.75 -1.83 -5.22
N GLY A 10 4.47 -2.87 -4.44
CA GLY A 10 5.07 -3.06 -3.12
C GLY A 10 4.35 -4.13 -2.30
N ALA A 11 4.58 -4.11 -0.98
CA ALA A 11 4.04 -5.07 -0.03
C ALA A 11 3.61 -4.41 1.27
N LEU A 12 2.63 -5.00 1.93
CA LEU A 12 2.17 -4.64 3.27
C LEU A 12 2.00 -5.89 4.15
N THR A 13 2.20 -5.73 5.45
CA THR A 13 1.98 -6.76 6.46
C THR A 13 0.82 -6.36 7.36
N ALA A 14 -0.05 -7.31 7.68
CA ALA A 14 -1.23 -7.05 8.49
C ALA A 14 -1.73 -8.32 9.18
N ARG A 15 -2.70 -8.16 10.09
CA ARG A 15 -3.45 -9.29 10.65
C ARG A 15 -4.75 -9.51 9.89
N ALA A 16 -5.03 -10.78 9.56
CA ALA A 16 -6.29 -11.16 8.94
C ALA A 16 -7.47 -11.09 9.92
N VAL A 17 -8.60 -10.55 9.45
CA VAL A 17 -9.91 -10.65 10.09
C VAL A 17 -10.81 -11.47 9.15
N VAL A 18 -11.08 -12.72 9.53
CA VAL A 18 -11.90 -13.63 8.72
C VAL A 18 -13.37 -13.39 9.04
N SER A 19 -14.20 -13.15 8.02
CA SER A 19 -15.62 -12.87 8.23
C SER A 19 -16.47 -13.34 7.06
N GLN A 20 -17.58 -14.01 7.36
CA GLN A 20 -18.56 -14.47 6.37
C GLN A 20 -19.17 -13.34 5.52
N ARG A 21 -19.17 -12.10 6.03
CA ARG A 21 -19.74 -10.94 5.33
C ARG A 21 -18.92 -10.50 4.11
N VAL A 22 -17.64 -10.88 4.05
CA VAL A 22 -16.74 -10.51 2.95
C VAL A 22 -16.88 -11.56 1.85
N LYS A 23 -17.29 -11.13 0.66
CA LYS A 23 -17.55 -12.04 -0.46
C LYS A 23 -16.24 -12.69 -0.96
N PRO A 24 -16.29 -13.94 -1.44
CA PRO A 24 -15.14 -14.56 -2.10
C PRO A 24 -14.61 -13.70 -3.25
N GLY A 25 -13.29 -13.63 -3.38
CA GLY A 25 -12.61 -12.88 -4.45
C GLY A 25 -12.27 -11.42 -4.10
N MET A 26 -12.65 -10.92 -2.92
CA MET A 26 -12.26 -9.58 -2.45
C MET A 26 -11.67 -9.60 -1.04
N VAL A 27 -10.84 -8.61 -0.75
CA VAL A 27 -10.29 -8.33 0.58
C VAL A 27 -10.51 -6.85 0.89
N LEU A 28 -10.78 -6.54 2.15
CA LEU A 28 -10.96 -5.17 2.62
C LEU A 28 -9.89 -4.83 3.65
N MET A 29 -9.04 -3.87 3.32
CA MET A 29 -8.25 -3.12 4.30
C MET A 29 -8.91 -1.76 4.44
N TYR A 30 -9.45 -1.46 5.63
CA TYR A 30 -10.09 -0.17 5.87
C TYR A 30 -9.07 0.96 5.66
N HIS A 31 -9.49 2.11 5.16
CA HIS A 31 -8.53 3.13 4.72
C HIS A 31 -7.65 3.65 5.87
N ALA A 32 -6.36 3.82 5.57
CA ALA A 32 -5.38 4.54 6.40
C ALA A 32 -5.11 3.97 7.80
N GLN A 33 -4.71 2.70 7.90
CA GLN A 33 -3.82 2.30 9.00
C GLN A 33 -2.40 2.73 8.68
N GLU A 34 -1.81 3.52 9.56
CA GLU A 34 -0.45 4.02 9.42
C GLU A 34 0.60 2.93 9.69
N LYS A 35 1.86 3.24 9.32
CA LYS A 35 3.01 2.35 9.43
C LYS A 35 3.65 2.30 10.84
N ILE A 36 3.13 3.08 11.79
CA ILE A 36 3.82 3.37 13.06
C ILE A 36 3.48 2.43 14.22
N VAL A 37 2.36 1.71 14.17
CA VAL A 37 1.91 0.84 15.27
C VAL A 37 1.71 -0.59 14.79
N ASN A 38 2.39 -1.53 15.46
CA ASN A 38 2.16 -2.97 15.30
C ASN A 38 2.33 -3.47 13.85
N VAL A 39 3.42 -3.04 13.19
CA VAL A 39 3.76 -3.42 11.82
C VAL A 39 5.09 -4.21 11.82
N PRO A 40 5.08 -5.53 11.59
CA PRO A 40 6.31 -6.30 11.46
C PRO A 40 6.98 -6.05 10.09
N GLY A 41 8.19 -6.56 9.92
CA GLY A 41 8.89 -6.59 8.65
C GLY A 41 8.19 -7.45 7.60
N SER A 42 8.34 -7.03 6.34
CA SER A 42 7.84 -7.74 5.17
C SER A 42 8.86 -8.78 4.70
N GLU A 43 8.39 -9.99 4.47
CA GLU A 43 9.19 -11.08 3.90
C GLU A 43 9.47 -10.86 2.41
N ILE A 44 8.65 -10.06 1.71
CA ILE A 44 8.86 -9.70 0.30
C ILE A 44 9.92 -8.62 0.14
N THR A 45 9.83 -7.52 0.89
CA THR A 45 10.72 -6.36 0.67
C THR A 45 11.97 -6.38 1.54
N GLY A 46 12.02 -7.21 2.58
CA GLY A 46 13.08 -7.17 3.58
C GLY A 46 13.11 -5.87 4.40
N GLN A 47 12.06 -5.06 4.31
CA GLN A 47 11.92 -3.78 5.01
C GLN A 47 10.66 -3.77 5.87
N ARG A 48 10.48 -2.72 6.68
CA ARG A 48 9.27 -2.56 7.50
C ARG A 48 8.03 -2.65 6.61
N GLY A 49 7.05 -3.47 7.02
CA GLY A 49 5.81 -3.67 6.29
C GLY A 49 5.17 -2.36 5.82
N GLY A 50 4.66 -2.35 4.60
CA GLY A 50 4.00 -1.19 4.02
C GLY A 50 2.60 -0.93 4.58
N ILE A 51 1.92 0.03 3.95
CA ILE A 51 0.53 0.42 4.23
C ILE A 51 -0.36 0.00 3.06
N HIS A 52 -1.68 0.22 3.19
CA HIS A 52 -2.63 -0.05 2.10
C HIS A 52 -2.26 0.62 0.76
N ASN A 53 -1.63 1.79 0.77
CA ASN A 53 -1.16 2.46 -0.44
C ASN A 53 0.21 1.98 -0.95
N SER A 54 0.90 1.09 -0.23
CA SER A 54 2.15 0.48 -0.73
C SER A 54 1.91 -0.49 -1.89
N VAL A 55 0.68 -0.94 -2.08
CA VAL A 55 0.26 -1.81 -3.19
C VAL A 55 -0.49 -1.06 -4.28
N THR A 56 -0.73 0.26 -4.16
CA THR A 56 -1.45 1.03 -5.17
C THR A 56 -0.50 1.84 -6.03
N ARG A 57 -0.94 2.18 -7.25
CA ARG A 57 -0.22 3.09 -8.15
C ARG A 57 -1.19 4.05 -8.82
N THR A 58 -0.79 5.31 -8.96
CA THR A 58 -1.56 6.29 -9.72
C THR A 58 -1.61 5.92 -11.20
N VAL A 59 -2.82 5.72 -11.72
CA VAL A 59 -3.08 5.53 -13.16
C VAL A 59 -4.03 6.62 -13.61
N LEU A 60 -3.59 7.41 -14.59
CA LEU A 60 -4.34 8.57 -15.05
C LEU A 60 -5.31 8.19 -16.16
N LYS A 61 -6.49 8.81 -16.17
CA LYS A 61 -7.49 8.65 -17.22
C LYS A 61 -7.49 9.87 -18.14
N PRO A 62 -7.21 9.73 -19.45
CA PRO A 62 -7.16 10.86 -20.38
C PRO A 62 -8.42 11.72 -20.42
N THR A 63 -9.60 11.14 -20.20
CA THR A 63 -10.87 11.90 -20.14
C THR A 63 -10.87 12.95 -19.03
N HIS A 64 -10.07 12.78 -17.97
CA HIS A 64 -9.94 13.74 -16.87
C HIS A 64 -8.87 14.82 -17.13
N MET A 65 -8.29 14.86 -18.33
CA MET A 65 -7.29 15.85 -18.74
C MET A 65 -7.83 16.84 -19.78
N ILE A 66 -9.11 16.73 -20.14
CA ILE A 66 -9.74 17.65 -21.09
C ILE A 66 -9.72 19.08 -20.52
N GLY A 67 -9.49 20.06 -21.39
CA GLY A 67 -9.41 21.47 -21.01
C GLY A 67 -9.87 22.37 -22.14
N GLY A 68 -10.21 23.62 -21.80
CA GLY A 68 -10.61 24.64 -22.79
C GLY A 68 -11.96 24.37 -23.45
N TYR A 69 -12.81 23.53 -22.85
CA TYR A 69 -14.09 23.12 -23.45
C TYR A 69 -15.27 23.36 -22.49
N ALA A 70 -15.62 24.63 -22.30
CA ALA A 70 -16.73 25.08 -21.45
C ALA A 70 -16.68 24.43 -20.06
N GLN A 71 -17.61 23.53 -19.73
CA GLN A 71 -17.66 22.80 -18.46
C GLN A 71 -16.46 21.86 -18.23
N GLN A 72 -15.76 21.46 -19.30
CA GLN A 72 -14.50 20.71 -19.23
C GLN A 72 -13.32 21.68 -19.36
N SER A 73 -13.22 22.57 -18.38
CA SER A 73 -12.11 23.52 -18.24
C SER A 73 -11.48 23.36 -16.87
N TYR A 74 -10.17 23.57 -16.80
CA TYR A 74 -9.44 23.46 -15.55
C TYR A 74 -9.90 24.51 -14.53
N GLY A 75 -9.95 24.11 -13.26
CA GLY A 75 -10.14 24.98 -12.11
C GLY A 75 -9.61 24.26 -10.87
N PHE A 76 -9.09 25.01 -9.90
CA PHE A 76 -8.50 24.41 -8.69
C PHE A 76 -9.57 23.60 -7.94
N ASN A 77 -9.32 22.30 -7.77
CA ASN A 77 -10.26 21.30 -7.24
C ASN A 77 -11.58 21.12 -8.01
N TYR A 78 -11.70 21.69 -9.22
CA TYR A 78 -12.89 21.56 -10.08
C TYR A 78 -12.72 20.45 -11.13
N TYR A 79 -11.58 20.41 -11.83
CA TYR A 79 -11.32 19.44 -12.90
C TYR A 79 -9.88 18.95 -12.89
N GLY A 80 -9.68 17.65 -13.09
CA GLY A 80 -8.35 17.03 -13.14
C GLY A 80 -8.39 15.52 -12.93
N THR A 81 -7.23 14.88 -13.09
CA THR A 81 -7.06 13.43 -12.86
C THR A 81 -7.34 13.04 -11.41
N VAL A 82 -7.86 11.83 -11.20
CA VAL A 82 -8.29 11.34 -9.88
C VAL A 82 -7.43 10.16 -9.42
N GLY A 83 -7.27 10.00 -8.10
CA GLY A 83 -6.55 8.88 -7.49
C GLY A 83 -7.41 7.63 -7.31
N SER A 84 -7.97 7.08 -8.39
CA SER A 84 -8.74 5.83 -8.36
C SER A 84 -7.88 4.65 -7.89
N ASN A 85 -8.42 3.79 -7.02
CA ASN A 85 -7.64 2.76 -6.33
C ASN A 85 -8.38 1.43 -6.06
N ARG A 86 -9.62 1.26 -6.55
CA ARG A 86 -10.45 0.09 -6.21
C ARG A 86 -10.29 -1.09 -7.17
N ASP A 87 -9.72 -0.84 -8.34
CA ASP A 87 -9.44 -1.84 -9.37
C ASP A 87 -8.14 -2.63 -9.08
N GLU A 88 -7.43 -2.30 -8.00
CA GLU A 88 -6.15 -2.91 -7.65
C GLU A 88 -6.32 -4.37 -7.21
N PHE A 89 -5.41 -5.24 -7.67
CA PHE A 89 -5.33 -6.63 -7.26
C PHE A 89 -4.03 -6.89 -6.52
N VAL A 90 -4.11 -7.78 -5.53
CA VAL A 90 -2.98 -8.18 -4.70
C VAL A 90 -2.95 -9.67 -4.51
N ILE A 91 -1.75 -10.22 -4.37
CA ILE A 91 -1.54 -11.58 -3.89
C ILE A 91 -1.58 -11.52 -2.36
N VAL A 92 -2.36 -12.42 -1.75
CA VAL A 92 -2.45 -12.54 -0.29
C VAL A 92 -1.87 -13.89 0.13
N ARG A 93 -0.95 -13.87 1.09
CA ARG A 93 -0.38 -15.08 1.68
C ARG A 93 -0.28 -14.97 3.20
N LYS A 94 -0.29 -16.12 3.89
CA LYS A 94 0.09 -16.21 5.30
C LYS A 94 1.61 -15.99 5.41
N MET A 95 2.04 -15.21 6.40
CA MET A 95 3.46 -15.01 6.68
C MET A 95 4.05 -16.25 7.35
N ASN A 96 5.31 -16.56 7.04
CA ASN A 96 6.03 -17.67 7.67
C ASN A 96 6.78 -17.21 8.92
N LYS A 97 7.58 -16.15 8.83
CA LYS A 97 8.31 -15.55 9.95
C LYS A 97 7.76 -14.15 10.24
N VAL A 98 7.56 -13.85 11.52
CA VAL A 98 7.23 -12.50 11.99
C VAL A 98 8.50 -11.91 12.60
N ASP A 99 9.23 -11.16 11.78
CA ASP A 99 10.42 -10.42 12.20
C ASP A 99 10.06 -8.97 12.49
N TRP A 100 10.40 -8.47 13.66
CA TRP A 100 10.10 -7.10 14.05
C TRP A 100 11.17 -6.11 13.61
N MET A 101 12.39 -6.54 13.22
CA MET A 101 13.48 -5.65 12.81
C MET A 101 13.68 -4.44 13.76
N ASP A 102 13.54 -4.69 15.06
CA ASP A 102 13.71 -3.69 16.11
C ASP A 102 15.12 -3.75 16.74
N GLU A 103 16.01 -4.57 16.15
CA GLU A 103 17.39 -4.65 16.58
C GLU A 103 18.09 -3.30 16.35
N PRO A 104 18.94 -2.85 17.29
CA PRO A 104 19.73 -1.65 17.10
C PRO A 104 20.55 -1.77 15.81
N VAL A 105 20.56 -0.71 14.99
CA VAL A 105 21.47 -0.63 13.84
C VAL A 105 22.89 -0.79 14.39
N GLU A 106 23.58 -1.87 14.02
CA GLU A 106 24.99 -2.02 14.32
C GLU A 106 25.72 -0.79 13.78
N LYS A 107 26.39 -0.04 14.66
CA LYS A 107 27.25 1.06 14.23
C LYS A 107 28.34 0.47 13.35
N LYS A 108 28.19 0.58 12.02
CA LYS A 108 29.34 0.47 11.13
C LYS A 108 30.33 1.53 11.61
N LEU A 109 31.49 1.07 12.10
CA LEU A 109 32.66 1.91 12.28
C LEU A 109 32.88 2.60 10.93
N GLU A 110 32.49 3.87 10.83
CA GLU A 110 32.90 4.71 9.71
C GLU A 110 34.42 4.65 9.69
N ALA A 111 34.97 4.07 8.62
CA ALA A 111 36.40 4.09 8.41
C ALA A 111 36.81 5.56 8.38
N ALA A 112 37.58 5.97 9.40
CA ALA A 112 38.16 7.29 9.47
C ALA A 112 38.98 7.52 8.20
N GLU A 113 38.57 8.52 7.41
CA GLU A 113 39.38 9.11 6.35
C GLU A 113 40.29 10.20 6.95
#